data_AF-A0A923Q6D5-F1
#
_entry.id   AF-A0A923Q6D5-F1
#
_cell.length_a   1.000
_cell.length_b   1.000
_cell.length_c   1.000
_cell.angle_alpha   90.00
_cell.angle_beta   90.00
_cell.angle_gamma   90.00
#
_symmetry.space_group_name_H-M   'P 1'
#
loop_
_entity.id
_entity.type
_entity.pdbx_description
1 polymer ?
#
loop_
_entity_poly.entity_id
_entity_poly.type
_entity_poly.pdbx_seq_one_letter_code
_entity_poly.pdbx_strand_id
1 'polypeptide(L)'
;MKNIFFVFVLLMLSNVSFGAIPTSGCLYDRNSETNISCMGSKPDYCQSDIKFANSPACINSKPPYCLNNTGLSNSLACVGSNPTYCQNNKEFANTLACARSNPSYCQSDKTLSNALACVGSKPSYCLGDPQQLNSLACSDFATMYILDTLKAGKYNLPAELQKIFTSNDLKDLQTYDVLRNSIGSF
;
A
#
# COMPACT_ATOMS: atom_id res chain seq x y z
N MET A 1 -23.45 51.79 1.31
CA MET A 1 -23.13 50.87 0.19
C MET A 1 -21.62 50.59 0.14
N LYS A 2 -21.08 49.82 1.09
CA LYS A 2 -19.62 49.57 1.19
C LYS A 2 -19.25 48.20 1.78
N ASN A 3 -20.19 47.25 1.78
CA ASN A 3 -20.03 45.93 2.41
C ASN A 3 -20.28 44.72 1.49
N ILE A 4 -20.56 44.93 0.20
CA ILE A 4 -20.79 43.82 -0.75
C ILE A 4 -19.49 43.41 -1.46
N PHE A 5 -18.52 44.30 -1.60
CA PHE A 5 -17.26 43.99 -2.30
C PHE A 5 -16.30 43.12 -1.48
N PHE A 6 -16.37 43.19 -0.14
CA PHE A 6 -15.46 42.41 0.73
C PHE A 6 -15.88 40.93 0.84
N VAL A 7 -17.17 40.62 0.68
CA VAL A 7 -17.69 39.25 0.70
C VAL A 7 -17.28 38.48 -0.56
N PHE A 8 -17.17 39.16 -1.70
CA PHE A 8 -16.73 38.54 -2.95
C PHE A 8 -15.22 38.24 -3.00
N VAL A 9 -14.39 39.04 -2.33
CA VAL A 9 -12.93 38.81 -2.28
C VAL A 9 -12.58 37.65 -1.33
N LEU A 10 -13.36 37.43 -0.27
CA LEU A 10 -13.18 36.29 0.64
C LEU A 10 -13.66 34.95 0.07
N LEU A 11 -14.63 34.97 -0.87
CA LEU A 11 -15.10 33.76 -1.58
C LEU A 11 -14.14 33.27 -2.67
N MET A 12 -13.17 34.10 -3.09
CA MET A 12 -12.16 33.72 -4.09
C MET A 12 -10.90 33.10 -3.47
N LEU A 13 -10.74 33.16 -2.14
CA LEU A 13 -9.60 32.58 -1.42
C LEU A 13 -9.88 31.20 -0.81
N SER A 14 -11.11 30.67 -0.92
CA SER A 14 -11.45 29.32 -0.44
C SER A 14 -11.44 28.25 -1.52
N ASN A 15 -11.06 28.57 -2.76
CA ASN A 15 -10.80 27.56 -3.78
C ASN A 15 -9.36 27.05 -3.69
N VAL A 16 -9.01 26.44 -2.56
CA VAL A 16 -8.19 25.22 -2.66
C VAL A 16 -9.11 24.15 -3.24
N SER A 17 -9.37 24.28 -4.54
CA SER A 17 -9.76 23.13 -5.33
C SER A 17 -8.61 22.16 -5.13
N PHE A 18 -8.83 21.12 -4.34
CA PHE A 18 -8.14 19.85 -4.52
C PHE A 18 -8.48 19.45 -5.96
N GLY A 19 -7.74 20.02 -6.92
CA GLY A 19 -7.82 19.63 -8.30
C GLY A 19 -7.47 18.16 -8.27
N ALA A 20 -8.48 17.30 -8.39
CA ALA A 20 -8.26 15.92 -8.73
C ALA A 20 -7.30 15.95 -9.90
N ILE A 21 -6.05 15.53 -9.69
CA ILE A 21 -5.09 15.47 -10.78
C ILE A 21 -5.75 14.52 -11.78
N PRO A 22 -6.13 15.00 -12.98
CA PRO A 22 -6.64 14.10 -14.00
C PRO A 22 -5.60 13.00 -14.16
N THR A 23 -6.00 11.74 -14.33
CA THR A 23 -5.07 10.60 -14.42
C THR A 23 -3.89 10.85 -15.40
N SER A 24 -4.09 11.72 -16.40
CA SER A 24 -3.08 12.25 -17.32
C SER A 24 -1.92 13.04 -16.67
N GLY A 25 -2.12 13.69 -15.53
CA GLY A 25 -1.07 14.42 -14.80
C GLY A 25 -0.09 13.47 -14.10
N CYS A 26 -0.59 12.36 -13.56
CA CYS A 26 0.24 11.34 -12.91
C CYS A 26 1.07 10.50 -13.91
N LEU A 27 0.72 10.53 -15.19
CA LEU A 27 1.48 9.87 -16.27
C LEU A 27 2.85 10.52 -16.52
N TYR A 28 3.00 11.81 -16.25
CA TYR A 28 4.21 12.57 -16.58
C TYR A 28 4.88 13.24 -15.38
N ASP A 29 4.19 13.32 -14.23
CA ASP A 29 4.71 13.98 -13.04
C ASP A 29 5.69 13.09 -12.25
N ARG A 30 6.90 12.95 -12.81
CA ARG A 30 8.04 12.29 -12.16
C ARG A 30 8.60 13.06 -10.96
N ASN A 31 8.11 14.27 -10.69
CA ASN A 31 8.53 15.08 -9.54
C ASN A 31 7.61 14.88 -8.32
N SER A 32 6.52 14.13 -8.49
CA SER A 32 5.49 13.89 -7.48
C SER A 32 5.67 12.57 -6.72
N GLU A 33 6.92 12.20 -6.43
CA GLU A 33 7.27 10.93 -5.77
C GLU A 33 6.55 10.71 -4.42
N THR A 34 5.97 11.76 -3.83
CA THR A 34 5.20 11.72 -2.58
C THR A 34 3.74 12.14 -2.73
N ASN A 35 3.27 12.44 -3.94
CA ASN A 35 1.93 12.98 -4.11
C ASN A 35 0.87 11.87 -4.02
N ILE A 36 0.11 11.93 -2.93
CA ILE A 36 -0.94 10.98 -2.63
C ILE A 36 -2.10 11.03 -3.62
N SER A 37 -2.28 12.11 -4.36
CA SER A 37 -3.32 12.19 -5.40
C SER A 37 -3.06 11.26 -6.59
N CYS A 38 -1.81 10.84 -6.79
CA CYS A 38 -1.43 9.93 -7.86
C CYS A 38 -1.41 8.46 -7.44
N MET A 39 -1.83 8.17 -6.22
CA MET A 39 -1.71 6.86 -5.61
C MET A 39 -2.39 5.74 -6.39
N GLY A 40 -1.60 4.74 -6.79
CA GLY A 40 -2.06 3.61 -7.62
C GLY A 40 -2.52 3.97 -9.03
N SER A 41 -2.15 5.13 -9.55
CA SER A 41 -2.33 5.47 -10.96
C SER A 41 -1.51 4.58 -11.91
N LYS A 42 -0.46 3.90 -11.40
CA LYS A 42 0.37 2.91 -12.12
C LYS A 42 0.87 3.38 -13.50
N PRO A 43 1.48 4.57 -13.62
CA PRO A 43 2.04 5.05 -14.87
C PRO A 43 3.21 4.20 -15.37
N ASP A 44 3.53 4.29 -16.67
CA ASP A 44 4.51 3.42 -17.35
C ASP A 44 5.90 3.43 -16.70
N TYR A 45 6.32 4.55 -16.11
CA TYR A 45 7.61 4.64 -15.43
C TYR A 45 7.74 3.67 -14.24
N CYS A 46 6.62 3.24 -13.64
CA CYS A 46 6.61 2.23 -12.58
C CYS A 46 7.10 0.87 -13.09
N GLN A 47 6.95 0.59 -14.39
CA GLN A 47 7.36 -0.66 -15.01
C GLN A 47 8.86 -0.75 -15.28
N SER A 48 9.49 0.38 -15.61
CA SER A 48 10.86 0.39 -16.13
C SER A 48 11.90 0.95 -15.17
N ASP A 49 11.51 1.75 -14.17
CA ASP A 49 12.47 2.53 -13.37
C ASP A 49 12.31 2.24 -11.87
N ILE A 50 13.29 1.51 -11.32
CA ILE A 50 13.32 1.07 -9.93
C ILE A 50 13.36 2.23 -8.93
N LYS A 51 13.78 3.44 -9.35
CA LYS A 51 13.84 4.59 -8.44
C LYS A 51 12.44 4.97 -7.94
N PHE A 52 11.40 4.67 -8.72
CA PHE A 52 10.01 4.90 -8.36
C PHE A 52 9.35 3.72 -7.65
N ALA A 53 10.09 2.65 -7.31
CA ALA A 53 9.52 1.46 -6.66
C ALA A 53 8.81 1.80 -5.33
N ASN A 54 9.20 2.90 -4.69
CA ASN A 54 8.57 3.42 -3.47
C ASN A 54 7.63 4.61 -3.70
N SER A 55 7.35 5.00 -4.93
CA SER A 55 6.36 6.06 -5.19
C SER A 55 4.95 5.55 -4.84
N PRO A 56 4.09 6.35 -4.16
CA PRO A 56 2.67 6.04 -3.98
C PRO A 56 1.95 5.76 -5.30
N ALA A 57 2.37 6.42 -6.39
CA ALA A 57 1.80 6.19 -7.72
C ALA A 57 2.03 4.76 -8.22
N CYS A 58 3.15 4.16 -7.82
CA CYS A 58 3.54 2.82 -8.24
C CYS A 58 3.00 1.72 -7.33
N ILE A 59 2.26 2.02 -6.26
CA ILE A 59 1.73 0.99 -5.36
C ILE A 59 0.98 -0.09 -6.14
N ASN A 60 1.31 -1.37 -5.88
CA ASN A 60 0.69 -2.51 -6.56
C ASN A 60 0.80 -2.46 -8.11
N SER A 61 1.87 -1.88 -8.66
CA SER A 61 2.15 -1.90 -10.10
C SER A 61 2.78 -3.23 -10.57
N LYS A 62 3.32 -4.04 -9.63
CA LYS A 62 3.92 -5.37 -9.84
C LYS A 62 4.86 -5.49 -11.05
N PRO A 63 5.83 -4.59 -11.19
CA PRO A 63 6.72 -4.59 -12.34
C PRO A 63 7.71 -5.77 -12.33
N PRO A 64 8.31 -6.13 -13.48
CA PRO A 64 9.15 -7.33 -13.60
C PRO A 64 10.34 -7.37 -12.64
N TYR A 65 10.89 -6.21 -12.27
CA TYR A 65 12.01 -6.13 -11.34
C TYR A 65 11.68 -6.67 -9.94
N CYS A 66 10.41 -6.67 -9.53
CA CYS A 66 9.97 -7.21 -8.25
C CYS A 66 10.12 -8.74 -8.15
N LEU A 67 10.23 -9.44 -9.29
CA LEU A 67 10.33 -10.89 -9.32
C LEU A 67 11.73 -11.38 -8.93
N ASN A 68 12.76 -10.60 -9.26
CA ASN A 68 14.15 -11.03 -9.18
C ASN A 68 14.98 -10.22 -8.16
N ASN A 69 14.52 -9.04 -7.73
CA ASN A 69 15.24 -8.18 -6.81
C ASN A 69 14.68 -8.29 -5.38
N THR A 70 15.32 -9.11 -4.54
CA THR A 70 14.95 -9.27 -3.12
C THR A 70 15.16 -7.99 -2.31
N GLY A 71 16.06 -7.10 -2.74
CA GLY A 71 16.29 -5.79 -2.12
C GLY A 71 15.09 -4.84 -2.24
N LEU A 72 14.17 -5.11 -3.17
CA LEU A 72 12.92 -4.37 -3.36
C LEU A 72 11.69 -5.10 -2.76
N SER A 73 11.90 -6.15 -1.97
CA SER A 73 10.82 -6.93 -1.37
C SER A 73 9.86 -6.12 -0.48
N ASN A 74 10.30 -4.99 0.06
CA ASN A 74 9.48 -4.05 0.83
C ASN A 74 9.04 -2.79 0.05
N SER A 75 9.25 -2.75 -1.26
CA SER A 75 8.83 -1.62 -2.08
C SER A 75 7.33 -1.64 -2.35
N LEU A 76 6.71 -0.46 -2.40
CA LEU A 76 5.27 -0.30 -2.66
C LEU A 76 4.85 -0.88 -4.02
N ALA A 77 5.71 -0.73 -5.03
CA ALA A 77 5.50 -1.31 -6.34
C ALA A 77 5.40 -2.83 -6.32
N CYS A 78 6.10 -3.47 -5.39
CA CYS A 78 6.21 -4.91 -5.32
C CYS A 78 5.14 -5.57 -4.45
N VAL A 79 4.28 -4.82 -3.75
CA VAL A 79 3.22 -5.40 -2.89
C VAL A 79 2.49 -6.51 -3.65
N GLY A 80 2.44 -7.72 -3.07
CA GLY A 80 1.75 -8.89 -3.64
C GLY A 80 2.23 -9.33 -5.03
N SER A 81 3.48 -9.05 -5.40
CA SER A 81 4.09 -9.56 -6.65
C SER A 81 4.42 -11.06 -6.58
N ASN A 82 4.43 -11.64 -5.37
CA ASN A 82 4.57 -13.08 -5.10
C ASN A 82 5.72 -13.79 -5.84
N PRO A 83 6.96 -13.28 -5.77
CA PRO A 83 8.13 -13.94 -6.34
C PRO A 83 8.44 -15.29 -5.70
N THR A 84 9.20 -16.12 -6.41
CA THR A 84 9.58 -17.48 -5.97
C THR A 84 10.25 -17.51 -4.60
N TYR A 85 11.00 -16.48 -4.22
CA TYR A 85 11.63 -16.43 -2.90
C TYR A 85 10.62 -16.41 -1.73
N CYS A 86 9.39 -15.93 -1.96
CA CYS A 86 8.32 -15.95 -0.97
C CYS A 86 7.88 -17.37 -0.60
N GLN A 87 8.03 -18.32 -1.53
CA GLN A 87 7.67 -19.72 -1.34
C GLN A 87 8.73 -20.48 -0.54
N ASN A 88 10.00 -20.13 -0.73
CA ASN A 88 11.12 -20.95 -0.29
C ASN A 88 11.85 -20.41 0.94
N ASN A 89 11.65 -19.13 1.30
CA ASN A 89 12.35 -18.51 2.43
C ASN A 89 11.38 -17.74 3.35
N LYS A 90 11.28 -18.22 4.60
CA LYS A 90 10.45 -17.64 5.67
C LYS A 90 10.91 -16.24 6.10
N GLU A 91 12.18 -15.88 5.88
CA GLU A 91 12.69 -14.53 6.19
C GLU A 91 11.91 -13.43 5.45
N PHE A 92 11.35 -13.76 4.28
CA PHE A 92 10.54 -12.85 3.49
C PHE A 92 9.05 -12.88 3.83
N ALA A 93 8.61 -13.73 4.78
CA ALA A 93 7.18 -13.91 5.10
C ALA A 93 6.48 -12.61 5.49
N ASN A 94 7.23 -11.64 6.03
CA ASN A 94 6.72 -10.34 6.41
C ASN A 94 6.86 -9.28 5.31
N THR A 95 7.54 -9.53 4.20
CA THR A 95 7.76 -8.49 3.20
C THR A 95 6.51 -8.17 2.40
N LEU A 96 6.40 -6.92 1.92
CA LEU A 96 5.27 -6.48 1.10
C LEU A 96 5.10 -7.33 -0.16
N ALA A 97 6.21 -7.72 -0.79
CA ALA A 97 6.21 -8.55 -2.00
C ALA A 97 5.59 -9.92 -1.80
N CYS A 98 5.68 -10.46 -0.59
CA CYS A 98 5.13 -11.77 -0.26
C CYS A 98 3.70 -11.72 0.24
N ALA A 99 3.06 -10.55 0.38
CA ALA A 99 1.70 -10.43 0.88
C ALA A 99 0.72 -11.39 0.15
N ARG A 100 0.05 -12.26 0.91
CA ARG A 100 -0.88 -13.31 0.41
C ARG A 100 -0.26 -14.31 -0.57
N SER A 101 1.06 -14.50 -0.54
CA SER A 101 1.71 -15.56 -1.34
C SER A 101 1.33 -16.98 -0.89
N ASN A 102 0.74 -17.12 0.30
CA ASN A 102 0.24 -18.36 0.91
C ASN A 102 1.17 -19.58 0.75
N PRO A 103 2.46 -19.46 1.08
CA PRO A 103 3.41 -20.55 0.95
C PRO A 103 3.14 -21.68 1.94
N SER A 104 3.70 -22.85 1.66
CA SER A 104 3.44 -24.08 2.43
C SER A 104 3.74 -23.94 3.92
N TYR A 105 4.71 -23.10 4.31
CA TYR A 105 5.00 -22.85 5.71
C TYR A 105 3.85 -22.16 6.47
N CYS A 106 2.96 -21.44 5.80
CA CYS A 106 1.78 -20.85 6.44
C CYS A 106 0.80 -21.91 6.95
N GLN A 107 0.87 -23.13 6.41
CA GLN A 107 0.03 -24.26 6.82
C GLN A 107 0.50 -24.92 8.11
N SER A 108 1.80 -24.89 8.39
CA SER A 108 2.41 -25.63 9.49
C SER A 108 3.00 -24.74 10.58
N ASP A 109 3.40 -23.51 10.26
CA ASP A 109 4.10 -22.61 11.16
C ASP A 109 3.17 -21.56 11.76
N LYS A 110 2.61 -21.88 12.93
CA LYS A 110 1.73 -20.97 13.69
C LYS A 110 2.43 -19.67 14.12
N THR A 111 3.76 -19.65 14.21
CA THR A 111 4.49 -18.44 14.62
C THR A 111 4.43 -17.34 13.55
N LEU A 112 4.16 -17.74 12.31
CA LEU A 112 3.98 -16.88 11.15
C LEU A 112 2.52 -16.57 10.85
N SER A 113 1.58 -16.90 11.74
CA SER A 113 0.16 -16.66 11.50
C SER A 113 -0.19 -15.19 11.29
N ASN A 114 0.66 -14.26 11.75
CA ASN A 114 0.54 -12.82 11.51
C ASN A 114 1.45 -12.28 10.41
N ALA A 115 2.13 -13.15 9.66
CA ALA A 115 2.98 -12.73 8.57
C ALA A 115 2.14 -12.30 7.36
N LEU A 116 2.58 -11.27 6.62
CA LEU A 116 1.90 -10.81 5.40
C LEU A 116 1.72 -11.92 4.37
N ALA A 117 2.69 -12.83 4.25
CA ALA A 117 2.61 -13.96 3.36
C ALA A 117 1.50 -14.94 3.68
N CYS A 118 1.12 -15.04 4.95
CA CYS A 118 0.12 -15.98 5.40
C CYS A 118 -1.29 -15.41 5.41
N VAL A 119 -1.49 -14.12 5.10
CA VAL A 119 -2.79 -13.46 5.17
C VAL A 119 -3.87 -14.23 4.38
N GLY A 120 -4.88 -14.73 5.08
CA GLY A 120 -5.98 -15.51 4.50
C GLY A 120 -5.57 -16.89 3.97
N SER A 121 -4.45 -17.46 4.40
CA SER A 121 -4.01 -18.82 4.04
C SER A 121 -4.88 -19.92 4.64
N LYS A 122 -5.74 -19.59 5.62
CA LYS A 122 -6.74 -20.46 6.27
C LYS A 122 -6.21 -21.85 6.64
N PRO A 123 -5.10 -21.94 7.38
CA PRO A 123 -4.51 -23.21 7.78
C PRO A 123 -5.38 -23.94 8.80
N SER A 124 -5.15 -25.25 8.93
CA SER A 124 -5.97 -26.12 9.80
C SER A 124 -5.98 -25.70 11.27
N TYR A 125 -4.93 -25.01 11.73
CA TYR A 125 -4.87 -24.46 13.09
C TYR A 125 -5.89 -23.34 13.35
N CYS A 126 -6.46 -22.71 12.32
CA CYS A 126 -7.50 -21.69 12.47
C CYS A 126 -8.81 -22.25 13.06
N LEU A 127 -9.06 -23.55 12.93
CA LEU A 127 -10.30 -24.18 13.38
C LEU A 127 -10.20 -24.78 14.81
N GLY A 128 -9.01 -24.79 15.40
CA GLY A 128 -8.74 -25.51 16.66
C GLY A 128 -8.00 -24.72 17.71
N ASP A 129 -7.63 -23.47 17.44
CA ASP A 129 -6.81 -22.65 18.33
C ASP A 129 -7.43 -21.26 18.54
N PRO A 130 -8.10 -21.00 19.68
CA PRO A 130 -8.72 -19.71 19.97
C PRO A 130 -7.73 -18.54 19.94
N GLN A 131 -6.43 -18.78 20.18
CA GLN A 131 -5.41 -17.73 20.11
C GLN A 131 -5.11 -17.29 18.67
N GLN A 132 -5.50 -18.10 17.67
CA GLN A 132 -5.23 -17.83 16.25
C GLN A 132 -6.42 -17.21 15.51
N LEU A 133 -7.60 -17.11 16.14
CA LEU A 133 -8.82 -16.57 15.52
C LEU A 133 -8.64 -15.16 14.94
N ASN A 134 -7.78 -14.35 15.57
CA ASN A 134 -7.49 -12.99 15.14
C ASN A 134 -6.20 -12.85 14.34
N SER A 135 -5.52 -13.96 14.03
CA SER A 135 -4.31 -13.93 13.23
C SER A 135 -4.63 -13.61 11.77
N LEU A 136 -3.66 -13.06 11.06
CA LEU A 136 -3.82 -12.76 9.63
C LEU A 136 -4.07 -14.00 8.79
N ALA A 137 -3.50 -15.14 9.17
CA ALA A 137 -3.71 -16.38 8.48
C ALA A 137 -5.17 -16.85 8.52
N CYS A 138 -5.87 -16.50 9.60
CA CYS A 138 -7.26 -16.89 9.82
C CYS A 138 -8.27 -15.80 9.43
N SER A 139 -7.82 -14.59 9.06
CA SER A 139 -8.71 -13.48 8.72
C SER A 139 -9.15 -13.47 7.26
N ASP A 140 -10.38 -13.04 7.02
CA ASP A 140 -10.95 -12.88 5.67
C ASP A 140 -10.62 -11.50 5.03
N PHE A 141 -10.18 -10.52 5.82
CA PHE A 141 -9.99 -9.13 5.39
C PHE A 141 -8.51 -8.74 5.29
N ALA A 142 -7.90 -8.98 4.12
CA ALA A 142 -6.51 -8.66 3.87
C ALA A 142 -6.22 -7.18 3.62
N THR A 143 -7.13 -6.49 2.92
CA THR A 143 -6.87 -5.13 2.39
C THR A 143 -6.83 -4.07 3.49
N MET A 144 -7.71 -4.15 4.48
CA MET A 144 -7.66 -3.23 5.63
C MET A 144 -6.37 -3.42 6.42
N TYR A 145 -5.88 -4.66 6.54
CA TYR A 145 -4.74 -4.93 7.40
C TYR A 145 -3.40 -4.50 6.81
N ILE A 146 -3.17 -4.64 5.49
CA ILE A 146 -1.94 -4.12 4.85
C ILE A 146 -1.87 -2.60 5.08
N LEU A 147 -3.00 -1.90 4.98
CA LEU A 147 -3.07 -0.47 5.24
C LEU A 147 -2.80 -0.10 6.70
N ASP A 148 -3.44 -0.81 7.61
CA ASP A 148 -3.24 -0.59 9.05
C ASP A 148 -1.81 -0.92 9.47
N THR A 149 -1.20 -1.89 8.79
CA THR A 149 0.17 -2.31 8.98
C THR A 149 1.19 -1.28 8.46
N LEU A 150 0.93 -0.70 7.29
CA LEU A 150 1.71 0.41 6.74
C LEU A 150 1.55 1.68 7.60
N LYS A 151 0.33 1.97 8.07
CA LYS A 151 0.02 3.07 9.00
C LYS A 151 0.69 2.90 10.36
N ALA A 152 0.72 1.68 10.89
CA ALA A 152 1.31 1.38 12.19
C ALA A 152 2.85 1.45 12.18
N GLY A 153 3.48 1.74 11.04
CA GLY A 153 4.95 1.82 10.95
C GLY A 153 5.65 0.51 11.28
N LYS A 154 4.92 -0.62 11.26
CA LYS A 154 5.46 -1.94 11.61
C LYS A 154 6.48 -2.46 10.59
N TYR A 155 6.60 -1.76 9.46
CA TYR A 155 7.51 -2.06 8.38
C TYR A 155 8.45 -0.90 8.16
N ASN A 156 9.70 -1.22 7.83
CA ASN A 156 10.75 -0.24 7.58
C ASN A 156 10.52 0.43 6.23
N LEU A 157 9.52 1.32 6.19
CA LEU A 157 9.20 2.15 5.04
C LEU A 157 10.22 3.29 4.95
N PRO A 158 10.61 3.70 3.73
CA PRO A 158 11.33 4.96 3.50
C PRO A 158 10.71 6.12 4.29
N ALA A 159 11.54 7.03 4.80
CA ALA A 159 11.09 8.13 5.65
C ALA A 159 10.07 9.04 4.96
N GLU A 160 10.18 9.24 3.63
CA GLU A 160 9.17 9.96 2.85
C GLU A 160 7.81 9.23 2.86
N LEU A 161 7.81 7.90 2.80
CA LEU A 161 6.59 7.11 2.84
C LEU A 161 5.97 7.04 4.23
N GLN A 162 6.79 6.95 5.28
CA GLN A 162 6.28 7.05 6.65
C GLN A 162 5.51 8.36 6.85
N LYS A 163 6.03 9.48 6.33
CA LYS A 163 5.33 10.77 6.36
C LYS A 163 3.99 10.72 5.63
N ILE A 164 3.88 9.99 4.53
CA ILE A 164 2.62 9.82 3.81
C ILE A 164 1.66 9.00 4.67
N PHE A 165 2.02 7.79 5.10
CA PHE A 165 1.17 6.88 5.87
C PHE A 165 0.79 7.39 7.28
N THR A 166 1.60 8.28 7.84
CA THR A 166 1.34 8.96 9.13
C THR A 166 0.79 10.38 8.95
N SER A 167 0.68 10.88 7.70
CA SER A 167 0.11 12.20 7.43
C SER A 167 -1.35 12.24 7.88
N ASN A 168 -1.74 13.41 8.41
CA ASN A 168 -3.15 13.70 8.66
C ASN A 168 -3.99 13.65 7.36
N ASP A 169 -3.39 13.73 6.18
CA ASP A 169 -4.06 13.63 4.87
C ASP A 169 -4.68 12.25 4.61
N LEU A 170 -4.20 11.20 5.29
CA LEU A 170 -4.80 9.85 5.24
C LEU A 170 -6.00 9.68 6.16
N LYS A 171 -6.36 10.71 6.96
CA LYS A 171 -7.59 10.70 7.77
C LYS A 171 -8.83 10.99 6.92
N ASP A 172 -8.67 11.64 5.77
CA ASP A 172 -9.79 11.85 4.86
C ASP A 172 -10.22 10.52 4.25
N LEU A 173 -11.49 10.18 4.44
CA LEU A 173 -12.10 8.93 3.96
C LEU A 173 -11.82 8.70 2.46
N GLN A 174 -11.77 9.77 1.67
CA GLN A 174 -11.49 9.71 0.23
C GLN A 174 -10.06 9.25 -0.06
N THR A 175 -9.06 9.73 0.68
CA THR A 175 -7.65 9.32 0.52
C THR A 175 -7.45 7.87 0.95
N TYR A 176 -8.11 7.45 2.03
CA TYR A 176 -8.10 6.05 2.47
C TYR A 176 -8.83 5.13 1.47
N ASP A 177 -9.92 5.56 0.85
CA ASP A 177 -10.61 4.79 -0.18
C ASP A 177 -9.82 4.70 -1.48
N VAL A 178 -9.14 5.77 -1.91
CA VAL A 178 -8.21 5.72 -3.05
C VAL A 178 -7.08 4.73 -2.75
N LEU A 179 -6.49 4.80 -1.58
CA LEU A 179 -5.44 3.87 -1.13
C LEU A 179 -5.98 2.43 -1.07
N ARG A 180 -7.18 2.24 -0.52
CA ARG A 180 -7.89 0.97 -0.44
C ARG A 180 -8.22 0.42 -1.82
N ASN A 181 -8.51 1.23 -2.82
CA ASN A 181 -8.80 0.80 -4.19
C ASN A 181 -7.52 0.56 -5.00
N SER A 182 -6.47 1.34 -4.75
CA SER A 182 -5.15 1.21 -5.38
C SER A 182 -4.40 -0.03 -4.90
N ILE A 183 -4.52 -0.33 -3.60
CA ILE A 183 -4.15 -1.62 -3.03
C ILE A 183 -5.23 -2.65 -3.37
N GLY A 184 -6.50 -2.28 -3.41
CA GLY A 184 -7.66 -3.15 -3.61
C GLY A 184 -7.94 -3.50 -5.06
N SER A 185 -7.09 -4.34 -5.62
CA SER A 185 -7.43 -5.41 -6.56
C SER A 185 -6.21 -6.34 -6.57
N PHE A 186 -6.21 -7.32 -5.66
CA PHE A 186 -5.23 -8.39 -5.54
C PHE A 186 -5.93 -9.74 -5.61
#